data_AF-A0A6J7C678-F1
#
_entry.id   AF-A0A6J7C678-F1
#
_cell.length_a   1.000
_cell.length_b   1.000
_cell.length_c   1.000
_cell.angle_alpha   90.00
_cell.angle_beta   90.00
_cell.angle_gamma   90.00
#
_symmetry.space_group_name_H-M   'P 1'
#
loop_
_entity.id
_entity.type
_entity.pdbx_description
1 polymer ?
#
loop_
_entity_poly.entity_id
_entity_poly.type
_entity_poly.pdbx_seq_one_letter_code
_entity_poly.pdbx_strand_id
1 'polypeptide(L)'
;MKKPTVAQRRAEILETTCEVVIERGFAATRIADVAKRLEVSSSLIHYHFESKEHLLAEAFAHYARKDVAEMEAEVEAAPTSVAQLDRVIQNYVPEGSDDVEWMLWIDGWGEALRNPMMRTISQELDHQSASLVERVIRNGVDAGEFVCVDPAAAAIRLTSVVDGLAVQFAAHSGMMSRDQFIEHVRTLAAWEVGLEPEDLRGSDTPRAGLTSAPSPATEAALRRLIARWCDSAVRLDPGDCAACFIEDGLWNIGKPLQGRDKIRTSLARIFKDLDYAVQLAPNTVFEVDEAAGTGTGRVIIHETLRRKKSEPETILGVYHDRYVRVGGQWLFAERKFEHLNAS
;
A
#
# COMPACT_ATOMS: atom_id res chain seq x y z
N MET A 1 49.32 22.69 -11.67
CA MET A 1 47.92 22.23 -11.89
C MET A 1 47.31 23.00 -13.06
N LYS A 2 46.55 22.33 -13.92
CA LYS A 2 45.79 22.96 -15.03
C LYS A 2 44.68 23.81 -14.43
N LYS A 3 44.45 25.05 -14.92
CA LYS A 3 43.33 25.88 -14.44
C LYS A 3 42.01 25.14 -14.73
N PRO A 4 41.08 25.02 -13.76
CA PRO A 4 39.79 24.39 -14.00
C PRO A 4 39.01 25.18 -15.04
N THR A 5 38.20 24.47 -15.83
CA THR A 5 37.28 25.11 -16.77
C THR A 5 36.19 25.89 -16.02
N VAL A 6 35.50 26.79 -16.73
CA VAL A 6 34.36 27.54 -16.16
C VAL A 6 33.30 26.59 -15.59
N ALA A 7 33.03 25.47 -16.28
CA ALA A 7 32.07 24.46 -15.84
C ALA A 7 32.55 23.72 -14.57
N GLN A 8 33.83 23.33 -14.52
CA GLN A 8 34.42 22.70 -13.33
C GLN A 8 34.38 23.63 -12.12
N ARG A 9 34.73 24.91 -12.32
CA ARG A 9 34.67 25.91 -11.25
C ARG A 9 33.24 26.13 -10.76
N ARG A 10 32.26 26.13 -11.67
CA ARG A 10 30.85 26.27 -11.31
C ARG A 10 30.39 25.08 -10.45
N ALA A 11 30.71 23.85 -10.83
CA ALA A 11 30.38 22.65 -10.05
C ALA A 11 31.03 22.69 -8.65
N GLU A 12 32.32 23.03 -8.57
CA GLU A 12 33.05 23.17 -7.31
C GLU A 12 32.40 24.22 -6.38
N ILE A 13 31.89 25.32 -6.94
CA ILE A 13 31.15 26.32 -6.18
C ILE A 13 29.82 25.77 -5.63
N LEU A 14 29.09 24.97 -6.42
CA LEU A 14 27.83 24.36 -6.01
C LEU A 14 28.04 23.33 -4.90
N GLU A 15 29.00 22.42 -5.08
CA GLU A 15 29.37 21.39 -4.10
C GLU A 15 29.74 22.04 -2.76
N THR A 16 30.64 23.02 -2.76
CA THR A 16 31.01 23.74 -1.54
C THR A 16 29.87 24.56 -0.95
N THR A 17 28.95 25.06 -1.78
CA THR A 17 27.75 25.74 -1.27
C THR A 17 26.88 24.76 -0.49
N CYS A 18 26.66 23.55 -1.01
CA CYS A 18 25.91 22.51 -0.30
C CYS A 18 26.54 22.20 1.06
N GLU A 19 27.86 22.02 1.13
CA GLU A 19 28.56 21.78 2.41
C GLU A 19 28.31 22.90 3.43
N VAL A 20 28.42 24.16 3.00
CA VAL A 20 28.20 25.32 3.89
C VAL A 20 26.73 25.41 4.32
N VAL A 21 25.79 25.08 3.43
CA VAL A 21 24.36 25.02 3.73
C VAL A 21 24.06 23.93 4.72
N ILE A 22 24.63 22.74 4.57
CA ILE A 22 24.49 21.62 5.49
C ILE A 22 24.96 22.02 6.90
N GLU A 23 26.07 22.73 7.00
CA GLU A 23 26.64 23.14 8.30
C GLU A 23 25.83 24.25 9.00
N ARG A 24 25.10 25.11 8.26
CA ARG A 24 24.58 26.39 8.78
C ARG A 24 23.12 26.66 8.45
N GLY A 25 22.51 25.90 7.56
CA GLY A 25 21.22 26.14 6.92
C GLY A 25 21.26 27.19 5.79
N PHE A 26 20.21 27.22 4.98
CA PHE A 26 20.07 28.16 3.85
C PHE A 26 20.08 29.62 4.31
N ALA A 27 19.36 29.92 5.39
CA ALA A 27 19.19 31.29 5.88
C ALA A 27 20.53 31.90 6.34
N ALA A 28 21.35 31.14 7.06
CA ALA A 28 22.60 31.65 7.65
C ALA A 28 23.78 31.65 6.66
N THR A 29 23.72 30.88 5.57
CA THR A 29 24.77 30.82 4.55
C THR A 29 24.95 32.16 3.84
N ARG A 30 26.18 32.64 3.67
CA ARG A 30 26.52 33.85 2.89
C ARG A 30 27.50 33.52 1.78
N ILE A 31 27.48 34.29 0.70
CA ILE A 31 28.45 34.18 -0.41
C ILE A 31 29.90 34.26 0.11
N ALA A 32 30.16 35.08 1.13
CA ALA A 32 31.47 35.20 1.76
C ALA A 32 31.93 33.90 2.45
N ASP A 33 31.01 33.10 2.99
CA ASP A 33 31.35 31.83 3.64
C ASP A 33 31.80 30.80 2.60
N VAL A 34 31.08 30.70 1.48
CA VAL A 34 31.44 29.83 0.34
C VAL A 34 32.76 30.26 -0.29
N ALA A 35 32.93 31.56 -0.55
CA ALA A 35 34.17 32.11 -1.10
C ALA A 35 35.37 31.83 -0.19
N LYS A 36 35.20 31.97 1.12
CA LYS A 36 36.23 31.67 2.12
C LYS A 36 36.58 30.17 2.13
N ARG A 37 35.59 29.27 2.07
CA ARG A 37 35.83 27.82 2.05
C ARG A 37 36.61 27.38 0.81
N LEU A 38 36.35 28.00 -0.34
CA LEU A 38 37.05 27.76 -1.60
C LEU A 38 38.38 28.51 -1.74
N GLU A 39 38.74 29.37 -0.78
CA GLU A 39 39.90 30.26 -0.86
C GLU A 39 39.88 31.17 -2.12
N VAL A 40 38.69 31.62 -2.52
CA VAL A 40 38.48 32.53 -3.67
C VAL A 40 37.87 33.86 -3.24
N SER A 41 37.88 34.84 -4.15
CA SER A 41 37.19 36.12 -3.92
C SER A 41 35.67 35.96 -4.06
N SER A 42 34.88 36.71 -3.27
CA SER A 42 33.42 36.77 -3.46
C SER A 42 33.02 37.26 -4.86
N SER A 43 33.85 38.10 -5.48
CA SER A 43 33.64 38.53 -6.87
C SER A 43 33.67 37.38 -7.87
N LEU A 44 34.46 36.33 -7.61
CA LEU A 44 34.46 35.13 -8.46
C LEU A 44 33.14 34.38 -8.34
N ILE A 45 32.55 34.30 -7.14
CA ILE A 45 31.24 33.66 -6.96
C ILE A 45 30.16 34.46 -7.71
N HIS A 46 30.18 35.78 -7.57
CA HIS A 46 29.25 36.67 -8.30
C HIS A 46 29.40 36.63 -9.82
N TYR A 47 30.59 36.27 -10.34
CA TYR A 47 30.79 36.04 -11.76
C TYR A 47 29.99 34.83 -12.27
N HIS A 48 29.79 33.81 -11.43
CA HIS A 48 29.06 32.59 -11.78
C HIS A 48 27.58 32.63 -11.39
N PHE A 49 27.21 33.40 -10.37
CA PHE A 49 25.87 33.42 -9.78
C PHE A 49 25.42 34.86 -9.48
N GLU A 50 24.24 35.22 -9.98
CA GLU A 50 23.74 36.60 -9.92
C GLU A 50 23.42 37.06 -8.49
N SER A 51 22.94 36.15 -7.64
CA SER A 51 22.56 36.44 -6.26
C SER A 51 22.83 35.25 -5.33
N LYS A 52 22.71 35.48 -4.02
CA LYS A 52 22.78 34.41 -3.01
C LYS A 52 21.69 33.38 -3.26
N GLU A 53 20.47 33.84 -3.55
CA GLU A 53 19.29 33.01 -3.78
C GLU A 53 19.48 32.13 -5.01
N HIS A 54 20.03 32.69 -6.09
CA HIS A 54 20.34 31.93 -7.30
C HIS A 54 21.42 30.87 -7.03
N LEU A 55 22.49 31.22 -6.31
CA LEU A 55 23.52 30.26 -5.89
C LEU A 55 22.93 29.10 -5.07
N LEU A 56 22.11 29.42 -4.07
CA LEU A 56 21.50 28.42 -3.19
C LEU A 56 20.50 27.51 -3.93
N ALA A 57 19.69 28.08 -4.82
CA ALA A 57 18.74 27.31 -5.63
C ALA A 57 19.44 26.33 -6.58
N GLU A 58 20.51 26.79 -7.25
CA GLU A 58 21.31 25.94 -8.13
C GLU A 58 22.09 24.88 -7.34
N ALA A 59 22.59 25.20 -6.14
CA ALA A 59 23.30 24.25 -5.29
C ALA A 59 22.36 23.12 -4.84
N PHE A 60 21.16 23.48 -4.38
CA PHE A 60 20.12 22.52 -4.05
C PHE A 60 19.75 21.63 -5.24
N ALA A 61 19.47 22.23 -6.41
CA ALA A 61 19.14 21.46 -7.62
C ALA A 61 20.26 20.52 -8.05
N HIS A 62 21.52 20.94 -7.88
CA HIS A 62 22.68 20.12 -8.22
C HIS A 62 22.79 18.91 -7.29
N TYR A 63 22.61 19.11 -5.99
CA TYR A 63 22.63 18.02 -5.00
C TYR A 63 21.46 17.05 -5.23
N ALA A 64 20.24 17.57 -5.24
CA ALA A 64 19.03 16.74 -5.30
C ALA A 64 18.94 15.92 -6.59
N ARG A 65 19.37 16.46 -7.74
CA ARG A 65 19.40 15.69 -9.00
C ARG A 65 20.41 14.55 -8.96
N LYS A 66 21.54 14.74 -8.29
CA LYS A 66 22.56 13.69 -8.14
C LYS A 66 22.01 12.58 -7.26
N ASP A 67 21.43 12.96 -6.12
CA ASP A 67 20.82 12.05 -5.16
C ASP A 67 19.69 11.22 -5.79
N VAL A 68 18.71 11.87 -6.42
CA VAL A 68 17.62 11.19 -7.15
C VAL A 68 18.17 10.21 -8.19
N ALA A 69 19.21 10.58 -8.94
CA ALA A 69 19.79 9.70 -9.96
C ALA A 69 20.52 8.48 -9.37
N GLU A 70 21.21 8.64 -8.24
CA GLU A 70 21.86 7.54 -7.52
C GLU A 70 20.81 6.56 -6.98
N MET A 71 19.76 7.08 -6.37
CA MET A 71 18.62 6.30 -5.90
C MET A 71 17.90 5.56 -7.04
N GLU A 72 17.62 6.23 -8.17
CA GLU A 72 17.01 5.59 -9.34
C GLU A 72 17.83 4.39 -9.82
N ALA A 73 19.16 4.53 -9.91
CA ALA A 73 20.04 3.44 -10.34
C ALA A 73 20.03 2.25 -9.37
N GLU A 74 20.01 2.50 -8.06
CA GLU A 74 19.93 1.44 -7.04
C GLU A 74 18.60 0.70 -7.06
N VAL A 75 17.50 1.44 -7.24
CA VAL A 75 16.17 0.86 -7.38
C VAL A 75 16.11 0.00 -8.64
N GLU A 76 16.53 0.51 -9.80
CA GLU A 76 16.52 -0.25 -11.05
C GLU A 76 17.36 -1.53 -11.02
N ALA A 77 18.42 -1.58 -10.20
CA ALA A 77 19.24 -2.76 -10.03
C ALA A 77 18.56 -3.90 -9.24
N ALA A 78 17.46 -3.63 -8.52
CA ALA A 78 16.73 -4.64 -7.76
C ALA A 78 15.93 -5.58 -8.68
N PRO A 79 15.89 -6.90 -8.38
CA PRO A 79 15.46 -7.93 -9.33
C PRO A 79 13.94 -8.06 -9.53
N THR A 80 13.14 -7.59 -8.58
CA THR A 80 11.66 -7.67 -8.59
C THR A 80 11.06 -6.34 -8.20
N SER A 81 9.80 -6.10 -8.55
CA SER A 81 9.12 -4.84 -8.18
C SER A 81 8.94 -4.75 -6.66
N VAL A 82 8.74 -5.88 -5.98
CA VAL A 82 8.77 -5.99 -4.51
C VAL A 82 10.10 -5.48 -3.95
N ALA A 83 11.23 -5.96 -4.48
CA ALA A 83 12.56 -5.55 -4.03
C ALA A 83 12.88 -4.09 -4.39
N GLN A 84 12.39 -3.61 -5.52
CA GLN A 84 12.46 -2.20 -5.92
C GLN A 84 11.72 -1.31 -4.92
N LEU A 85 10.51 -1.71 -4.50
CA LEU A 85 9.71 -0.93 -3.56
C LEU A 85 10.32 -0.93 -2.15
N ASP A 86 10.84 -2.07 -1.66
CA ASP A 86 11.58 -2.08 -0.38
C ASP A 86 12.86 -1.21 -0.48
N ARG A 87 13.57 -1.23 -1.62
CA ARG A 87 14.73 -0.35 -1.85
C ARG A 87 14.35 1.13 -1.81
N VAL A 88 13.26 1.53 -2.47
CA VAL A 88 12.70 2.88 -2.36
C VAL A 88 12.48 3.24 -0.90
N ILE A 89 11.81 2.37 -0.12
CA ILE A 89 11.54 2.64 1.31
C ILE A 89 12.85 2.82 2.10
N GLN A 90 13.84 1.97 1.86
CA GLN A 90 15.13 2.05 2.56
C GLN A 90 15.90 3.33 2.23
N ASN A 91 15.83 3.81 0.99
CA ASN A 91 16.58 4.98 0.54
C ASN A 91 15.88 6.29 0.93
N TYR A 92 14.55 6.31 0.91
CA TYR A 92 13.78 7.50 1.28
C TYR A 92 13.73 7.77 2.79
N VAL A 93 13.98 6.77 3.64
CA VAL A 93 13.95 6.97 5.10
C VAL A 93 15.32 7.46 5.60
N PRO A 94 15.38 8.61 6.31
CA PRO A 94 16.63 9.16 6.83
C PRO A 94 17.43 8.15 7.67
N GLU A 95 18.75 8.18 7.58
CA GLU A 95 19.64 7.31 8.39
C GLU A 95 19.58 7.65 9.89
N GLY A 96 19.33 8.91 10.21
CA GLY A 96 19.30 9.42 11.57
C GLY A 96 18.59 10.77 11.66
N SER A 97 18.39 11.28 12.88
CA SER A 97 17.81 12.60 13.08
C SER A 97 18.73 13.75 12.63
N ASP A 98 20.02 13.46 12.48
CA ASP A 98 21.09 14.33 11.98
C ASP A 98 21.42 14.05 10.51
N ASP A 99 20.54 13.35 9.79
CA ASP A 99 20.67 13.08 8.36
C ASP A 99 20.72 14.40 7.59
N VAL A 100 21.90 14.64 7.03
CA VAL A 100 22.30 15.87 6.35
C VAL A 100 21.49 16.12 5.08
N GLU A 101 21.15 15.06 4.37
CA GLU A 101 20.40 15.12 3.13
C GLU A 101 18.97 15.56 3.38
N TRP A 102 18.34 14.93 4.35
CA TRP A 102 16.98 15.29 4.76
C TRP A 102 16.88 16.69 5.34
N MET A 103 17.89 17.16 6.09
CA MET A 103 17.94 18.56 6.53
C MET A 103 17.98 19.53 5.35
N LEU A 104 18.74 19.20 4.29
CA LEU A 104 18.80 20.02 3.07
C LEU A 104 17.44 20.09 2.35
N TRP A 105 16.74 18.96 2.24
CA TRP A 105 15.38 18.90 1.67
C TRP A 105 14.37 19.72 2.48
N ILE A 106 14.38 19.58 3.81
CA ILE A 106 13.49 20.33 4.70
C ILE A 106 13.73 21.84 4.58
N ASP A 107 14.99 22.27 4.57
CA ASP A 107 15.32 23.68 4.35
C ASP A 107 14.91 24.15 2.94
N GLY A 108 15.10 23.32 1.92
CA GLY A 108 14.70 23.57 0.53
C GLY A 108 13.18 23.81 0.40
N TRP A 109 12.36 22.96 1.02
CA TRP A 109 10.91 23.15 1.11
C TRP A 109 10.55 24.43 1.88
N GLY A 110 11.23 24.71 2.99
CA GLY A 110 11.03 25.94 3.76
C GLY A 110 11.32 27.21 2.95
N GLU A 111 12.32 27.18 2.09
CA GLU A 111 12.70 28.28 1.19
C GLU A 111 11.75 28.39 -0.02
N ALA A 112 11.29 27.27 -0.58
CA ALA A 112 10.32 27.21 -1.68
C ALA A 112 8.99 27.94 -1.37
N LEU A 113 8.62 28.04 -0.10
CA LEU A 113 7.45 28.82 0.34
C LEU A 113 7.59 30.32 0.00
N ARG A 114 8.81 30.86 -0.03
CA ARG A 114 9.08 32.30 -0.17
C ARG A 114 9.82 32.66 -1.46
N ASN A 115 10.52 31.71 -2.08
CA ASN A 115 11.36 31.93 -3.25
C ASN A 115 10.80 31.21 -4.49
N PRO A 116 10.35 31.94 -5.53
CA PRO A 116 9.76 31.33 -6.74
C PRO A 116 10.70 30.39 -7.51
N MET A 117 12.00 30.68 -7.52
CA MET A 117 12.99 29.82 -8.19
C MET A 117 13.12 28.51 -7.44
N MET A 118 13.27 28.57 -6.12
CA MET A 118 13.32 27.38 -5.27
C MET A 118 12.02 26.56 -5.36
N ARG A 119 10.86 27.22 -5.42
CA ARG A 119 9.57 26.56 -5.61
C ARG A 119 9.52 25.73 -6.88
N THR A 120 10.01 26.27 -7.98
CA THR A 120 10.02 25.56 -9.27
C THR A 120 10.90 24.32 -9.21
N ILE A 121 12.09 24.47 -8.60
CA ILE A 121 13.06 23.38 -8.45
C ILE A 121 12.52 22.29 -7.52
N SER A 122 12.00 22.66 -6.34
CA SER A 122 11.39 21.71 -5.40
C SER A 122 10.22 20.96 -6.04
N GLN A 123 9.32 21.64 -6.77
CA GLN A 123 8.22 20.97 -7.46
C GLN A 123 8.69 19.98 -8.53
N GLU A 124 9.73 20.33 -9.30
CA GLU A 124 10.31 19.44 -10.30
C GLU A 124 10.84 18.16 -9.64
N LEU A 125 11.55 18.32 -8.53
CA LEU A 125 12.17 17.22 -7.82
C LEU A 125 11.14 16.33 -7.09
N ASP A 126 10.16 16.91 -6.40
CA ASP A 126 9.07 16.17 -5.76
C ASP A 126 8.30 15.32 -6.80
N HIS A 127 8.08 15.87 -7.99
CA HIS A 127 7.47 15.15 -9.11
C HIS A 127 8.36 14.01 -9.64
N GLN A 128 9.67 14.20 -9.72
CA GLN A 128 10.61 13.14 -10.13
C GLN A 128 10.58 11.98 -9.13
N SER A 129 10.65 12.29 -7.84
CA SER A 129 10.56 11.33 -6.74
C SER A 129 9.26 10.51 -6.79
N ALA A 130 8.10 11.18 -6.87
CA ALA A 130 6.81 10.50 -7.00
C ALA A 130 6.72 9.67 -8.29
N SER A 131 7.30 10.15 -9.40
CA SER A 131 7.32 9.43 -10.66
C SER A 131 8.13 8.14 -10.59
N LEU A 132 9.23 8.10 -9.84
CA LEU A 132 10.00 6.86 -9.62
C LEU A 132 9.14 5.81 -8.90
N VAL A 133 8.49 6.21 -7.79
CA VAL A 133 7.62 5.31 -7.01
C VAL A 133 6.44 4.82 -7.86
N GLU A 134 5.82 5.71 -8.65
CA GLU A 134 4.75 5.34 -9.57
C GLU A 134 5.21 4.30 -10.59
N ARG A 135 6.39 4.47 -11.18
CA ARG A 135 6.96 3.51 -12.15
C ARG A 135 7.15 2.13 -11.51
N VAL A 136 7.69 2.07 -10.30
CA VAL A 136 7.88 0.80 -9.57
C VAL A 136 6.53 0.10 -9.33
N ILE A 137 5.54 0.84 -8.83
CA ILE A 137 4.20 0.28 -8.56
C ILE A 137 3.55 -0.20 -9.86
N ARG A 138 3.63 0.60 -10.93
CA ARG A 138 3.06 0.26 -12.23
C ARG A 138 3.71 -1.01 -12.81
N ASN A 139 5.03 -1.10 -12.76
CA ASN A 139 5.76 -2.27 -13.24
C ASN A 139 5.37 -3.53 -12.46
N GLY A 140 5.20 -3.44 -11.14
CA GLY A 140 4.74 -4.57 -10.33
C GLY A 140 3.30 -4.98 -10.61
N VAL A 141 2.41 -4.04 -10.93
CA VAL A 141 1.05 -4.36 -11.40
C VAL A 141 1.11 -5.07 -12.75
N ASP A 142 1.90 -4.57 -13.70
CA ASP A 142 2.06 -5.18 -15.03
C ASP A 142 2.71 -6.57 -14.96
N ALA A 143 3.61 -6.80 -14.00
CA ALA A 143 4.24 -8.08 -13.71
C ALA A 143 3.34 -9.05 -12.91
N GLY A 144 2.20 -8.58 -12.38
CA GLY A 144 1.31 -9.35 -11.50
C GLY A 144 1.84 -9.57 -10.09
N GLU A 145 2.88 -8.83 -9.68
CA GLU A 145 3.43 -8.83 -8.31
C GLU A 145 2.61 -7.97 -7.35
N PHE A 146 1.91 -6.95 -7.88
CA PHE A 146 1.12 -5.99 -7.10
C PHE A 146 -0.34 -5.91 -7.55
N VAL A 147 -1.22 -5.53 -6.62
CA VAL A 147 -2.61 -5.15 -6.88
C VAL A 147 -2.81 -3.69 -6.44
N CYS A 148 -2.77 -2.76 -7.40
CA CYS A 148 -2.98 -1.34 -7.15
C CYS A 148 -3.91 -0.74 -8.22
N VAL A 149 -4.96 -0.03 -7.79
CA VAL A 149 -5.96 0.57 -8.70
C VAL A 149 -5.45 1.87 -9.33
N ASP A 150 -4.68 2.64 -8.58
CA ASP A 150 -4.17 3.95 -9.00
C ASP A 150 -2.72 4.13 -8.52
N PRO A 151 -1.73 3.66 -9.33
CA PRO A 151 -0.31 3.76 -8.99
C PRO A 151 0.17 5.19 -8.75
N ALA A 152 -0.37 6.17 -9.47
CA ALA A 152 0.03 7.57 -9.33
C ALA A 152 -0.44 8.14 -7.99
N ALA A 153 -1.69 7.86 -7.60
CA ALA A 153 -2.20 8.29 -6.31
C ALA A 153 -1.53 7.55 -5.14
N ALA A 154 -1.19 6.27 -5.30
CA ALA A 154 -0.43 5.50 -4.32
C ALA A 154 0.97 6.08 -4.09
N ALA A 155 1.68 6.43 -5.17
CA ALA A 155 2.99 7.07 -5.11
C ALA A 155 2.95 8.39 -4.33
N ILE A 156 1.98 9.27 -4.64
CA ILE A 156 1.80 10.55 -3.92
C ILE A 156 1.56 10.32 -2.42
N ARG A 157 0.72 9.36 -2.05
CA ARG A 157 0.46 9.06 -0.63
C ARG A 157 1.71 8.54 0.07
N LEU A 158 2.46 7.66 -0.57
CA LEU A 158 3.69 7.10 -0.01
C LEU A 158 4.76 8.18 0.22
N THR A 159 5.06 8.98 -0.79
CA THR A 159 6.05 10.06 -0.67
C THR A 159 5.62 11.07 0.39
N SER A 160 4.34 11.48 0.38
CA SER A 160 3.82 12.45 1.37
C SER A 160 3.95 11.95 2.82
N VAL A 161 3.77 10.65 3.06
CA VAL A 161 3.92 10.07 4.40
C VAL A 161 5.39 10.02 4.82
N VAL A 162 6.28 9.65 3.91
CA VAL A 162 7.73 9.74 4.15
C VAL A 162 8.10 11.17 4.50
N ASP A 163 7.77 12.15 3.65
CA ASP A 163 8.12 13.56 3.82
C ASP A 163 7.65 14.09 5.18
N GLY A 164 6.38 13.82 5.53
CA GLY A 164 5.80 14.27 6.79
C GLY A 164 6.43 13.61 8.01
N LEU A 165 6.76 12.32 7.94
CA LEU A 165 7.45 11.61 9.02
C LEU A 165 8.92 12.02 9.14
N ALA A 166 9.59 12.30 8.03
CA ALA A 166 10.99 12.75 8.01
C ALA A 166 11.16 14.08 8.73
N VAL A 167 10.25 15.04 8.52
CA VAL A 167 10.25 16.30 9.28
C VAL A 167 10.17 16.04 10.78
N GLN A 168 9.27 15.16 11.22
CA GLN A 168 9.11 14.87 12.65
C GLN A 168 10.30 14.09 13.22
N PHE A 169 10.84 13.13 12.46
CA PHE A 169 12.02 12.34 12.83
C PHE A 169 13.26 13.22 13.03
N ALA A 170 13.47 14.20 12.13
CA ALA A 170 14.55 15.17 12.25
C ALA A 170 14.32 16.19 13.38
N ALA A 171 13.10 16.75 13.49
CA ALA A 171 12.80 17.81 14.44
C ALA A 171 12.63 17.34 15.90
N HIS A 172 12.28 16.08 16.11
CA HIS A 172 11.92 15.53 17.43
C HIS A 172 12.77 14.31 17.77
N SER A 173 13.99 14.57 18.28
CA SER A 173 14.92 13.54 18.73
C SER A 173 14.23 12.52 19.66
N GLY A 174 14.33 11.24 19.31
CA GLY A 174 13.77 10.12 20.06
C GLY A 174 12.27 9.89 19.86
N MET A 175 11.62 10.57 18.91
CA MET A 175 10.22 10.32 18.55
C MET A 175 9.98 8.87 18.13
N MET A 176 10.86 8.32 17.30
CA MET A 176 10.86 6.92 16.88
C MET A 176 12.28 6.50 16.47
N SER A 177 12.55 5.20 16.36
CA SER A 177 13.74 4.69 15.70
C SER A 177 13.59 4.68 14.18
N ARG A 178 14.71 4.61 13.45
CA ARG A 178 14.70 4.43 12.00
C ARG A 178 13.90 3.19 11.57
N ASP A 179 14.07 2.07 12.31
CA ASP A 179 13.33 0.83 12.04
C ASP A 179 11.82 1.02 12.18
N GLN A 180 11.37 1.79 13.18
CA GLN A 180 9.95 2.11 13.34
C GLN A 180 9.44 2.97 12.18
N PHE A 181 10.23 3.94 11.72
CA PHE A 181 9.89 4.74 10.55
C PHE A 181 9.76 3.86 9.30
N ILE A 182 10.77 3.04 8.99
CA ILE A 182 10.73 2.08 7.89
C ILE A 182 9.48 1.20 7.98
N GLU A 183 9.14 0.72 9.18
CA GLU A 183 7.97 -0.14 9.36
C GLU A 183 6.65 0.60 9.09
N HIS A 184 6.54 1.88 9.48
CA HIS A 184 5.37 2.70 9.14
C HIS A 184 5.21 2.86 7.63
N VAL A 185 6.30 3.16 6.92
CA VAL A 185 6.28 3.34 5.47
C VAL A 185 6.02 2.01 4.76
N ARG A 186 6.66 0.91 5.21
CA ARG A 186 6.45 -0.43 4.68
C ARG A 186 5.01 -0.91 4.86
N THR A 187 4.42 -0.67 6.02
CA THR A 187 3.03 -1.04 6.28
C THR A 187 2.10 -0.35 5.28
N LEU A 188 2.28 0.95 5.09
CA LEU A 188 1.52 1.70 4.10
C LEU A 188 1.77 1.18 2.68
N ALA A 189 3.03 1.00 2.29
CA ALA A 189 3.41 0.52 0.97
C ALA A 189 2.77 -0.83 0.64
N ALA A 190 2.82 -1.78 1.58
CA ALA A 190 2.20 -3.09 1.43
C ALA A 190 0.70 -2.96 1.12
N TRP A 191 -0.02 -2.15 1.88
CA TRP A 191 -1.45 -1.95 1.68
C TRP A 191 -1.80 -1.25 0.36
N GLU A 192 -0.97 -0.31 -0.09
CA GLU A 192 -1.15 0.38 -1.37
C GLU A 192 -1.00 -0.56 -2.58
N VAL A 193 -0.21 -1.63 -2.43
CA VAL A 193 0.08 -2.60 -3.49
C VAL A 193 -0.56 -3.97 -3.27
N GLY A 194 -1.44 -4.09 -2.27
CA GLY A 194 -2.19 -5.32 -1.99
C GLY A 194 -1.35 -6.48 -1.45
N LEU A 195 -0.27 -6.18 -0.74
CA LEU A 195 0.59 -7.13 -0.03
C LEU A 195 0.41 -7.02 1.49
N GLU A 196 0.90 -8.03 2.23
CA GLU A 196 1.13 -7.91 3.66
C GLU A 196 2.51 -7.28 3.93
N PRO A 197 2.71 -6.54 5.05
CA PRO A 197 3.99 -5.90 5.36
C PRO A 197 5.18 -6.87 5.36
N GLU A 198 4.96 -8.12 5.75
CA GLU A 198 5.98 -9.17 5.75
C GLU A 198 6.45 -9.56 4.34
N ASP A 199 5.60 -9.44 3.32
CA ASP A 199 5.92 -9.82 1.94
C ASP A 199 6.88 -8.81 1.28
N LEU A 200 6.95 -7.58 1.78
CA LEU A 200 7.94 -6.57 1.38
C LEU A 200 9.30 -6.75 2.08
N ARG A 201 9.38 -7.52 3.17
CA ARG A 201 10.65 -7.80 3.85
C ARG A 201 11.41 -8.87 3.08
N GLY A 202 12.03 -8.49 1.96
CA GLY A 202 12.75 -9.36 1.02
C GLY A 202 13.19 -10.71 1.60
N SER A 203 12.31 -11.71 1.50
CA SER A 203 12.62 -13.06 1.94
C SER A 203 12.84 -13.92 0.70
N ASP A 204 14.08 -14.36 0.49
CA ASP A 204 14.51 -15.37 -0.49
C ASP A 204 13.92 -16.77 -0.24
N THR A 205 12.80 -16.85 0.48
CA THR A 205 12.14 -18.10 0.83
C THR A 205 10.73 -18.09 0.22
N PRO A 206 10.51 -18.81 -0.89
CA PRO A 206 9.15 -19.08 -1.35
C PRO A 206 8.41 -19.78 -0.22
N ARG A 207 7.41 -19.11 0.37
CA ARG A 207 6.51 -19.79 1.31
C ARG A 207 5.67 -20.78 0.50
N ALA A 208 6.09 -22.03 0.55
CA ALA A 208 5.29 -23.15 0.10
C ALA A 208 4.05 -23.28 1.00
N GLY A 209 2.88 -22.99 0.43
CA GLY A 209 1.60 -23.63 0.77
C GLY A 209 0.92 -23.19 2.06
N LEU A 210 0.40 -21.96 2.08
CA LEU A 210 -0.84 -21.61 2.79
C LEU A 210 -1.59 -20.61 1.90
N THR A 211 -2.86 -20.88 1.61
CA THR A 211 -3.74 -20.01 0.82
C THR A 211 -3.73 -18.59 1.39
N SER A 212 -3.38 -17.60 0.56
CA SER A 212 -3.23 -16.20 0.95
C SER A 212 -4.57 -15.58 1.37
N ALA A 213 -4.51 -14.50 2.16
CA ALA A 213 -5.67 -13.64 2.36
C ALA A 213 -6.21 -13.17 1.00
N PRO A 214 -7.54 -13.05 0.83
CA PRO A 214 -8.13 -12.58 -0.42
C PRO A 214 -7.72 -11.12 -0.71
N SER A 215 -7.64 -10.75 -2.00
CA SER A 215 -7.57 -9.33 -2.36
C SER A 215 -8.81 -8.58 -1.85
N PRO A 216 -8.74 -7.26 -1.59
CA PRO A 216 -9.91 -6.49 -1.14
C PRO A 216 -11.14 -6.62 -2.06
N ALA A 217 -10.91 -6.74 -3.38
CA ALA A 217 -11.97 -6.94 -4.37
C ALA A 217 -12.63 -8.33 -4.23
N THR A 218 -11.83 -9.38 -4.04
CA THR A 218 -12.35 -10.73 -3.81
C THR A 218 -13.01 -10.85 -2.45
N GLU A 219 -12.45 -10.26 -1.40
CA GLU A 219 -13.06 -10.22 -0.08
C GLU A 219 -14.44 -9.55 -0.15
N ALA A 220 -14.55 -8.40 -0.81
CA ALA A 220 -15.83 -7.74 -1.01
C ALA A 220 -16.82 -8.61 -1.81
N ALA A 221 -16.35 -9.34 -2.82
CA ALA A 221 -17.19 -10.23 -3.62
C ALA A 221 -17.70 -11.45 -2.81
N LEU A 222 -16.84 -12.07 -2.00
CA LEU A 222 -17.20 -13.18 -1.11
C LEU A 222 -18.16 -12.71 -0.01
N ARG A 223 -17.90 -11.56 0.62
CA ARG A 223 -18.83 -10.95 1.60
C ARG A 223 -20.19 -10.65 0.98
N ARG A 224 -20.25 -10.17 -0.28
CA ARG A 224 -21.52 -9.99 -1.01
C ARG A 224 -22.22 -11.32 -1.30
N LEU A 225 -21.49 -12.38 -1.63
CA LEU A 225 -22.07 -13.72 -1.80
C LEU A 225 -22.74 -14.20 -0.51
N ILE A 226 -22.06 -14.06 0.65
CA ILE A 226 -22.64 -14.38 1.96
C ILE A 226 -23.85 -13.51 2.27
N ALA A 227 -23.76 -12.19 2.02
CA ALA A 227 -24.87 -11.27 2.24
C ALA A 227 -26.10 -11.62 1.38
N ARG A 228 -25.92 -11.98 0.10
CA ARG A 228 -27.01 -12.44 -0.78
C ARG A 228 -27.65 -13.72 -0.25
N TRP A 229 -26.84 -14.67 0.23
CA TRP A 229 -27.36 -15.90 0.83
C TRP A 229 -28.24 -15.60 2.05
N CYS A 230 -27.75 -14.78 2.99
CA CYS A 230 -28.49 -14.41 4.19
C CYS A 230 -29.77 -13.60 3.86
N ASP A 231 -29.69 -12.63 2.95
CA ASP A 231 -30.85 -11.86 2.48
C ASP A 231 -31.91 -12.75 1.83
N SER A 232 -31.49 -13.70 0.99
CA SER A 232 -32.41 -14.65 0.34
C SER A 232 -33.12 -15.54 1.36
N ALA A 233 -32.42 -15.96 2.42
CA ALA A 233 -33.02 -16.70 3.53
C ALA A 233 -34.03 -15.84 4.31
N VAL A 234 -33.74 -14.55 4.54
CA VAL A 234 -34.68 -13.60 5.18
C VAL A 234 -35.94 -13.41 4.35
N ARG A 235 -35.80 -13.30 3.02
CA ARG A 235 -36.92 -13.19 2.08
C ARG A 235 -37.65 -14.50 1.83
N LEU A 236 -37.17 -15.61 2.40
CA LEU A 236 -37.69 -16.97 2.16
C LEU A 236 -37.70 -17.32 0.66
N ASP A 237 -36.67 -16.90 -0.08
CA ASP A 237 -36.54 -17.10 -1.52
C ASP A 237 -35.59 -18.28 -1.83
N PRO A 238 -36.13 -19.47 -2.14
CA PRO A 238 -35.29 -20.64 -2.42
C PRO A 238 -34.55 -20.52 -3.76
N GLY A 239 -35.04 -19.69 -4.70
CA GLY A 239 -34.42 -19.48 -6.00
C GLY A 239 -33.12 -18.71 -5.87
N ASP A 240 -33.17 -17.57 -5.17
CA ASP A 240 -31.99 -16.73 -4.94
C ASP A 240 -30.95 -17.39 -4.04
N CYS A 241 -31.39 -18.15 -3.03
CA CYS A 241 -30.48 -18.98 -2.22
C CYS A 241 -29.72 -19.99 -3.11
N ALA A 242 -30.43 -20.70 -3.99
CA ALA A 242 -29.81 -21.69 -4.87
C ALA A 242 -28.89 -21.04 -5.91
N ALA A 243 -29.22 -19.84 -6.41
CA ALA A 243 -28.39 -19.09 -7.35
C ALA A 243 -26.99 -18.75 -6.80
N CYS A 244 -26.79 -18.80 -5.48
CA CYS A 244 -25.48 -18.60 -4.86
C CYS A 244 -24.51 -19.79 -5.05
N PHE A 245 -24.99 -20.97 -5.46
CA PHE A 245 -24.16 -22.14 -5.73
C PHE A 245 -23.78 -22.24 -7.20
N ILE A 246 -22.70 -22.95 -7.52
CA ILE A 246 -22.49 -23.47 -8.88
C ILE A 246 -23.56 -24.52 -9.23
N GLU A 247 -23.66 -24.88 -10.52
CA GLU A 247 -24.73 -25.79 -11.01
C GLU A 247 -24.71 -27.15 -10.28
N ASP A 248 -23.52 -27.70 -10.07
CA ASP A 248 -23.25 -28.91 -9.31
C ASP A 248 -22.78 -28.59 -7.88
N GLY A 249 -23.25 -27.51 -7.25
CA GLY A 249 -22.84 -27.19 -5.88
C GLY A 249 -23.33 -28.20 -4.85
N LEU A 250 -22.60 -28.35 -3.74
CA LEU A 250 -22.95 -29.23 -2.62
C LEU A 250 -23.39 -28.42 -1.40
N TRP A 251 -24.57 -28.69 -0.87
CA TRP A 251 -25.01 -28.16 0.42
C TRP A 251 -25.24 -29.27 1.43
N ASN A 252 -24.64 -29.16 2.62
CA ASN A 252 -24.70 -30.20 3.63
C ASN A 252 -25.00 -29.61 5.01
N ILE A 253 -26.23 -29.81 5.49
CA ILE A 253 -26.70 -29.47 6.85
C ILE A 253 -26.95 -30.74 7.69
N GLY A 254 -26.17 -31.79 7.45
CA GLY A 254 -26.30 -33.12 8.05
C GLY A 254 -26.64 -34.22 7.03
N LYS A 255 -27.24 -33.85 5.89
CA LYS A 255 -27.40 -34.71 4.71
C LYS A 255 -26.93 -33.96 3.45
N PRO A 256 -26.00 -34.51 2.66
CA PRO A 256 -25.49 -33.85 1.48
C PRO A 256 -26.55 -33.76 0.36
N LEU A 257 -26.70 -32.56 -0.21
CA LEU A 257 -27.55 -32.25 -1.35
C LEU A 257 -26.69 -31.70 -2.48
N GLN A 258 -26.51 -32.51 -3.53
CA GLN A 258 -25.74 -32.15 -4.71
C GLN A 258 -26.65 -31.59 -5.81
N GLY A 259 -26.30 -30.40 -6.32
CA GLY A 259 -26.92 -29.76 -7.48
C GLY A 259 -27.91 -28.66 -7.10
N ARG A 260 -27.83 -27.53 -7.81
CA ARG A 260 -28.60 -26.31 -7.57
C ARG A 260 -30.11 -26.54 -7.47
N ASP A 261 -30.67 -27.36 -8.37
CA ASP A 261 -32.09 -27.70 -8.38
C ASP A 261 -32.56 -28.47 -7.14
N LYS A 262 -31.73 -29.40 -6.63
CA LYS A 262 -32.06 -30.17 -5.42
C LYS A 262 -31.99 -29.28 -4.20
N ILE A 263 -30.99 -28.39 -4.13
CA ILE A 263 -30.84 -27.38 -3.08
C ILE A 263 -32.09 -26.48 -3.05
N ARG A 264 -32.48 -25.91 -4.20
CA ARG A 264 -33.70 -25.09 -4.34
C ARG A 264 -34.95 -25.81 -3.85
N THR A 265 -35.15 -27.05 -4.27
CA THR A 265 -36.34 -27.84 -3.89
C THR A 265 -36.39 -28.11 -2.39
N SER A 266 -35.24 -28.39 -1.79
CA SER A 266 -35.12 -28.61 -0.35
C SER A 266 -35.40 -27.33 0.46
N LEU A 267 -34.82 -26.21 0.04
CA LEU A 267 -35.07 -24.89 0.65
C LEU A 267 -36.54 -24.48 0.53
N ALA A 268 -37.17 -24.68 -0.62
CA ALA A 268 -38.59 -24.37 -0.81
C ALA A 268 -39.48 -25.13 0.17
N ARG A 269 -39.13 -26.40 0.46
CA ARG A 269 -39.81 -27.20 1.47
C ARG A 269 -39.59 -26.66 2.88
N ILE A 270 -38.36 -26.29 3.23
CA ILE A 270 -38.02 -25.71 4.54
C ILE A 270 -38.78 -24.39 4.75
N PHE A 271 -38.68 -23.47 3.79
CA PHE A 271 -39.26 -22.12 3.87
C PHE A 271 -40.79 -22.12 3.92
N LYS A 272 -41.46 -23.11 3.31
CA LYS A 272 -42.93 -23.22 3.35
C LYS A 272 -43.49 -23.31 4.78
N ASP A 273 -42.72 -23.87 5.70
CA ASP A 273 -43.13 -24.11 7.09
C ASP A 273 -42.71 -22.99 8.04
N LEU A 274 -42.02 -21.96 7.55
CA LEU A 274 -41.57 -20.81 8.34
C LEU A 274 -42.58 -19.65 8.29
N ASP A 275 -42.72 -18.95 9.41
CA ASP A 275 -43.34 -17.63 9.46
C ASP A 275 -42.31 -16.54 9.11
N TYR A 276 -41.09 -16.69 9.62
CA TYR A 276 -39.93 -15.84 9.29
C TYR A 276 -38.62 -16.58 9.58
N ALA A 277 -37.54 -16.11 8.96
CA ALA A 277 -36.17 -16.41 9.33
C ALA A 277 -35.35 -15.11 9.26
N VAL A 278 -34.42 -14.94 10.20
CA VAL A 278 -33.42 -13.87 10.18
C VAL A 278 -32.07 -14.52 10.32
N GLN A 279 -31.24 -14.40 9.29
CA GLN A 279 -29.91 -15.01 9.28
C GLN A 279 -28.84 -13.93 9.18
N LEU A 280 -27.83 -14.01 10.04
CA LEU A 280 -26.70 -13.09 10.12
C LEU A 280 -25.40 -13.89 10.03
N ALA A 281 -24.40 -13.28 9.38
CA ALA A 281 -23.05 -13.83 9.25
C ALA A 281 -22.01 -12.85 9.85
N PRO A 282 -21.92 -12.72 11.18
CA PRO A 282 -21.15 -11.66 11.83
C PRO A 282 -19.64 -11.80 11.63
N ASN A 283 -19.13 -13.03 11.55
CA ASN A 283 -17.70 -13.29 11.43
C ASN A 283 -17.45 -14.20 10.23
N THR A 284 -16.56 -13.74 9.35
CA THR A 284 -16.15 -14.47 8.16
C THR A 284 -14.63 -14.40 8.00
N VAL A 285 -14.00 -15.55 7.79
CA VAL A 285 -12.59 -15.66 7.42
C VAL A 285 -12.53 -16.38 6.08
N PHE A 286 -11.71 -15.87 5.16
CA PHE A 286 -11.53 -16.44 3.83
C PHE A 286 -10.05 -16.67 3.56
N GLU A 287 -9.75 -17.73 2.82
CA GLU A 287 -8.44 -17.99 2.25
C GLU A 287 -8.64 -18.29 0.77
N VAL A 288 -7.87 -17.65 -0.10
CA VAL A 288 -8.14 -17.67 -1.54
C VAL A 288 -6.87 -17.88 -2.34
N ASP A 289 -6.97 -18.74 -3.35
CA ASP A 289 -6.05 -18.79 -4.48
C ASP A 289 -6.67 -17.99 -5.63
N GLU A 290 -6.23 -16.75 -5.80
CA GLU A 290 -6.76 -15.79 -6.78
C GLU A 290 -6.50 -16.26 -8.22
N ALA A 291 -5.38 -16.94 -8.46
CA ALA A 291 -4.99 -17.43 -9.78
C ALA A 291 -5.85 -18.63 -10.18
N ALA A 292 -6.03 -19.58 -9.27
CA ALA A 292 -6.93 -20.72 -9.49
C ALA A 292 -8.41 -20.33 -9.44
N GLY A 293 -8.75 -19.16 -8.89
CA GLY A 293 -10.13 -18.75 -8.67
C GLY A 293 -10.85 -19.71 -7.71
N THR A 294 -10.15 -20.18 -6.68
CA THR A 294 -10.71 -21.07 -5.65
C THR A 294 -10.45 -20.52 -4.26
N GLY A 295 -11.28 -20.90 -3.28
CA GLY A 295 -11.03 -20.49 -1.91
C GLY A 295 -11.77 -21.34 -0.90
N THR A 296 -11.46 -21.12 0.36
CA THR A 296 -12.18 -21.68 1.51
C THR A 296 -12.67 -20.55 2.41
N GLY A 297 -13.64 -20.84 3.27
CA GLY A 297 -14.02 -19.88 4.30
C GLY A 297 -14.71 -20.52 5.48
N ARG A 298 -14.61 -19.81 6.60
CA ARG A 298 -15.35 -20.10 7.83
C ARG A 298 -16.31 -18.96 8.09
N VAL A 299 -17.60 -19.27 8.10
CA VAL A 299 -18.68 -18.28 8.24
C VAL A 299 -19.52 -18.66 9.44
N ILE A 300 -19.43 -17.86 10.52
CA ILE A 300 -20.31 -18.03 11.67
C ILE A 300 -21.71 -17.59 11.26
N ILE A 301 -22.71 -18.43 11.51
CA ILE A 301 -24.11 -18.11 11.30
C ILE A 301 -24.81 -18.01 12.64
N HIS A 302 -25.54 -16.92 12.79
CA HIS A 302 -26.57 -16.74 13.81
C HIS A 302 -27.90 -16.61 13.08
N GLU A 303 -28.78 -17.59 13.28
CA GLU A 303 -30.11 -17.59 12.67
C GLU A 303 -31.18 -17.65 13.75
N THR A 304 -32.15 -16.74 13.68
CA THR A 304 -33.38 -16.80 14.47
C THR A 304 -34.54 -17.04 13.53
N LEU A 305 -35.30 -18.10 13.75
CA LEU A 305 -36.42 -18.45 12.89
C LEU A 305 -37.63 -18.86 13.72
N ARG A 306 -38.83 -18.76 13.12
CA ARG A 306 -40.05 -19.27 13.73
C ARG A 306 -40.81 -20.13 12.74
N ARG A 307 -41.08 -21.39 13.12
CA ARG A 307 -41.96 -22.28 12.37
C ARG A 307 -43.42 -21.98 12.70
N LYS A 308 -44.32 -22.26 11.77
CA LYS A 308 -45.77 -22.13 11.98
C LYS A 308 -46.20 -22.91 13.22
N LYS A 309 -46.85 -22.22 14.16
CA LYS A 309 -47.36 -22.79 15.43
C LYS A 309 -46.24 -23.32 16.37
N SER A 310 -45.03 -22.77 16.27
CA SER A 310 -43.93 -23.07 17.18
C SER A 310 -43.37 -21.77 17.78
N GLU A 311 -42.71 -21.87 18.93
CA GLU A 311 -41.92 -20.77 19.47
C GLU A 311 -40.70 -20.47 18.58
N PRO A 312 -40.18 -19.23 18.59
CA PRO A 312 -38.93 -18.90 17.90
C PRO A 312 -37.77 -19.76 18.39
N GLU A 313 -36.95 -20.26 17.46
CA GLU A 313 -35.70 -20.97 17.75
C GLU A 313 -34.50 -20.18 17.25
N THR A 314 -33.36 -20.34 17.93
CA THR A 314 -32.09 -19.77 17.52
C THR A 314 -31.11 -20.89 17.19
N ILE A 315 -30.47 -20.77 16.03
CA ILE A 315 -29.47 -21.70 15.53
C ILE A 315 -28.14 -20.93 15.48
N LEU A 316 -27.13 -21.49 16.13
CA LEU A 316 -25.75 -21.04 16.04
C LEU A 316 -24.92 -22.14 15.36
N GLY A 317 -24.10 -21.76 14.39
CA GLY A 317 -23.26 -22.71 13.69
C GLY A 317 -22.18 -22.06 12.86
N VAL A 318 -21.37 -22.89 12.23
CA VAL A 318 -20.31 -22.48 11.31
C VAL A 318 -20.53 -23.20 9.98
N TYR A 319 -20.56 -22.43 8.90
CA TYR A 319 -20.33 -22.98 7.57
C TYR A 319 -18.84 -23.08 7.29
N HIS A 320 -18.41 -24.26 6.85
CA HIS A 320 -17.13 -24.49 6.20
C HIS A 320 -17.41 -24.52 4.70
N ASP A 321 -17.01 -23.44 4.04
CA ASP A 321 -17.35 -23.18 2.65
C ASP A 321 -16.15 -23.44 1.73
N ARG A 322 -16.43 -23.93 0.52
CA ARG A 322 -15.51 -23.92 -0.61
C ARG A 322 -16.08 -23.04 -1.71
N TYR A 323 -15.26 -22.17 -2.27
CA TYR A 323 -15.63 -21.21 -3.30
C TYR A 323 -14.94 -21.51 -4.62
N VAL A 324 -15.60 -21.14 -5.71
CA VAL A 324 -15.01 -21.11 -7.04
C VAL A 324 -15.51 -19.89 -7.82
N ARG A 325 -14.63 -19.32 -8.65
CA ARG A 325 -14.94 -18.18 -9.52
C ARG A 325 -15.35 -18.68 -10.90
N VAL A 326 -16.62 -18.50 -11.26
CA VAL A 326 -17.18 -18.89 -12.57
C VAL A 326 -17.70 -17.65 -13.28
N GLY A 327 -17.22 -17.39 -14.50
CA GLY A 327 -17.64 -16.20 -15.26
C GLY A 327 -17.37 -14.87 -14.54
N GLY A 328 -16.30 -14.81 -13.74
CA GLY A 328 -15.96 -13.62 -12.93
C GLY A 328 -16.74 -13.48 -11.61
N GLN A 329 -17.65 -14.40 -11.29
CA GLN A 329 -18.44 -14.37 -10.06
C GLN A 329 -18.01 -15.48 -9.10
N TRP A 330 -17.80 -15.12 -7.84
CA TRP A 330 -17.60 -16.09 -6.76
C TRP A 330 -18.92 -16.74 -6.37
N LEU A 331 -18.93 -18.07 -6.33
CA LEU A 331 -20.08 -18.91 -5.99
C LEU A 331 -19.65 -20.01 -5.01
N PHE A 332 -20.62 -20.58 -4.29
CA PHE A 332 -20.38 -21.74 -3.45
C PHE A 332 -20.20 -22.99 -4.31
N ALA A 333 -19.05 -23.64 -4.20
CA ALA A 333 -18.84 -25.00 -4.67
C ALA A 333 -19.37 -26.00 -3.64
N GLU A 334 -19.09 -25.75 -2.36
CA GLU A 334 -19.58 -26.54 -1.24
C GLU A 334 -19.89 -25.63 -0.05
N ARG A 335 -20.97 -25.95 0.68
CA ARG A 335 -21.24 -25.39 2.01
C ARG A 335 -21.59 -26.51 2.97
N LYS A 336 -20.77 -26.68 4.00
CA LYS A 336 -21.01 -27.68 5.06
C LYS A 336 -21.27 -26.99 6.39
N PHE A 337 -22.45 -27.21 6.96
CA PHE A 337 -22.85 -26.63 8.24
C PHE A 337 -22.46 -27.53 9.41
N GLU A 338 -21.91 -26.91 10.44
CA GLU A 338 -21.62 -27.51 11.73
C GLU A 338 -22.36 -26.72 12.82
N HIS A 339 -23.18 -27.40 13.62
CA HIS A 339 -23.87 -26.77 14.75
C HIS A 339 -22.86 -26.46 15.87
N LEU A 340 -22.90 -25.24 16.39
CA LEU A 340 -22.22 -24.87 17.62
C LEU A 340 -23.16 -25.14 18.78
N ASN A 341 -23.01 -26.30 19.41
CA ASN A 341 -23.76 -26.61 20.63
C ASN A 341 -23.16 -25.82 21.80
N ALA A 342 -23.99 -25.10 22.53
CA ALA A 342 -23.64 -24.68 23.89
C ALA A 342 -23.71 -25.93 24.78
N SER A 343 -22.56 -26.33 25.33
CA SER A 343 -22.47 -27.35 26.39
C SER A 343 -23.27 -26.97 27.62
#